data_AF-C7IWB0-F1
#
_entry.id   AF-C7IWB0-F1
#
_cell.length_a   1.000
_cell.length_b   1.000
_cell.length_c   1.000
_cell.angle_alpha   90.00
_cell.angle_beta   90.00
_cell.angle_gamma   90.00
#
_symmetry.space_group_name_H-M   'P 1'
#
loop_
_entity.id
_entity.type
_entity.pdbx_description
1 polymer ?
#
loop_
_entity_poly.entity_id
_entity_poly.type
_entity_poly.pdbx_seq_one_letter_code
_entity_poly.pdbx_strand_id
1 'polypeptide(L)'
;MAFAVAPPVAPPPPSPAAAWGRRRARATPPRFALAASTRDGDPAPPTFERLREQLLQLHAEADLTQSKANSTRVRLVRLTEAAENLKKRAAVSIRMGKENEAVDLLVQKKKLTKALESIKQRIEVLDKLSMKISEGCLMAKNPMTT
;
A
#
# COMPACT_ATOMS: atom_id res chain seq x y z
N MET A 1 5.07 -65.86 30.29
CA MET A 1 4.63 -65.33 28.99
C MET A 1 4.61 -63.81 29.09
N ALA A 2 5.43 -63.11 28.31
CA ALA A 2 5.58 -61.66 28.37
C ALA A 2 5.12 -61.05 27.04
N PHE A 3 4.08 -60.21 27.09
CA PHE A 3 3.63 -59.44 25.94
C PHE A 3 4.41 -58.13 25.87
N ALA A 4 5.16 -57.93 24.80
CA ALA A 4 5.79 -56.66 24.48
C ALA A 4 4.72 -55.73 23.88
N VAL A 5 4.35 -54.68 24.62
CA VAL A 5 3.50 -53.59 24.13
C VAL A 5 4.41 -52.55 23.47
N ALA A 6 4.30 -52.39 22.15
CA ALA A 6 5.00 -51.33 21.42
C ALA A 6 4.31 -49.97 21.68
N PRO A 7 5.06 -48.86 21.82
CA PRO A 7 4.47 -47.54 21.96
C PRO A 7 3.93 -47.02 20.61
N PRO A 8 2.90 -46.14 20.61
CA PRO A 8 2.34 -45.60 19.38
C PRO A 8 3.32 -44.63 18.72
N VAL A 9 3.59 -44.85 17.43
CA VAL A 9 4.39 -43.95 16.59
C VAL A 9 3.66 -42.61 16.47
N ALA A 10 4.29 -41.53 16.92
CA ALA A 10 3.81 -40.17 16.75
C ALA A 10 3.91 -39.76 15.26
N PRO A 11 2.93 -39.00 14.72
CA PRO A 11 3.01 -38.49 13.35
C PRO A 11 4.15 -37.46 13.21
N PRO A 12 4.83 -37.41 12.06
CA PRO A 12 5.95 -36.49 11.83
C PRO A 12 5.48 -35.02 11.85
N PRO A 13 6.36 -34.09 12.28
CA PRO A 13 6.03 -32.66 12.28
C PRO A 13 5.87 -32.12 10.85
N PRO A 14 4.96 -31.15 10.62
CA PRO A 14 4.75 -30.57 9.30
C PRO A 14 6.03 -29.83 8.86
N SER A 15 6.54 -30.18 7.68
CA SER A 15 7.71 -29.55 7.09
C SER A 15 7.48 -28.04 6.84
N PRO A 16 8.47 -27.17 7.11
CA PRO A 16 8.36 -25.72 6.88
C PRO A 16 8.28 -25.32 5.40
N ALA A 17 8.38 -26.28 4.47
CA ALA A 17 8.37 -26.05 3.03
C ALA A 17 6.97 -25.72 2.44
N ALA A 18 5.88 -25.92 3.20
CA ALA A 18 4.52 -25.67 2.72
C ALA A 18 3.94 -24.28 3.11
N ALA A 19 4.70 -23.46 3.85
CA ALA A 19 4.16 -22.25 4.48
C ALA A 19 4.16 -21.00 3.57
N TRP A 20 4.70 -21.06 2.35
CA TRP A 20 4.91 -19.88 1.50
C TRP A 20 3.90 -19.75 0.34
N GLY A 21 2.74 -20.40 0.48
CA GLY A 21 1.70 -20.46 -0.53
C GLY A 21 0.51 -19.52 -0.34
N ARG A 22 0.48 -18.65 0.67
CA ARG A 22 -0.58 -17.63 0.80
C ARG A 22 -0.11 -16.35 0.16
N ARG A 23 -0.08 -16.35 -1.18
CA ARG A 23 -0.15 -15.10 -1.95
C ARG A 23 -1.31 -14.32 -1.33
N ARG A 24 -1.03 -13.14 -0.77
CA ARG A 24 -2.04 -12.11 -0.57
C ARG A 24 -2.82 -12.04 -1.87
N ALA A 25 -4.06 -12.53 -1.85
CA ALA A 25 -5.05 -12.13 -2.83
C ALA A 25 -5.01 -10.61 -2.78
N ARG A 26 -4.39 -10.02 -3.79
CA ARG A 26 -4.44 -8.59 -4.03
C ARG A 26 -5.91 -8.39 -4.32
N ALA A 27 -6.67 -8.00 -3.29
CA ALA A 27 -8.02 -7.53 -3.45
C ALA A 27 -7.92 -6.41 -4.47
N THR A 28 -8.23 -6.75 -5.72
CA THR A 28 -8.54 -5.79 -6.75
C THR A 28 -9.59 -4.89 -6.12
N PRO A 29 -9.36 -3.57 -6.02
CA PRO A 29 -10.47 -2.68 -5.69
C PRO A 29 -11.58 -3.02 -6.68
N PRO A 30 -12.85 -3.09 -6.24
CA PRO A 30 -13.95 -3.40 -7.15
C PRO A 30 -13.86 -2.42 -8.31
N ARG A 31 -13.44 -2.90 -9.48
CA ARG A 31 -13.73 -2.21 -10.73
C ARG A 31 -15.21 -2.44 -10.86
N PHE A 32 -16.00 -1.45 -10.43
CA PHE A 32 -17.42 -1.43 -10.69
C PHE A 32 -17.57 -1.49 -12.20
N ALA A 33 -17.81 -2.69 -12.71
CA ALA A 33 -18.13 -2.90 -14.11
C ALA A 33 -19.44 -2.16 -14.32
N LEU A 34 -19.38 -1.12 -15.14
CA LEU A 34 -20.55 -0.39 -15.60
C LEU A 34 -21.41 -1.39 -16.38
N ALA A 35 -22.40 -1.98 -15.72
CA ALA A 35 -23.39 -2.82 -16.37
C ALA A 35 -24.26 -1.89 -17.22
N ALA A 36 -23.84 -1.65 -18.46
CA ALA A 36 -24.68 -1.05 -19.47
C ALA A 36 -25.76 -2.08 -19.82
N SER A 37 -26.90 -2.01 -19.14
CA SER A 37 -28.12 -2.67 -19.55
C SER A 37 -28.63 -1.98 -20.81
N THR A 38 -28.18 -2.44 -21.98
CA THR A 38 -28.75 -2.05 -23.27
C THR A 38 -30.11 -2.73 -23.39
N ARG A 39 -31.16 -1.98 -23.04
CA ARG A 39 -32.50 -2.19 -23.59
C ARG A 39 -32.79 -0.99 -24.49
N ASP A 40 -33.31 -1.33 -25.66
CA ASP A 40 -33.51 -0.52 -26.86
C ASP A 40 -33.96 0.93 -26.64
N GLY A 41 -33.47 1.80 -27.54
CA GLY A 41 -33.96 3.15 -27.77
C GLY A 41 -32.93 4.22 -27.43
N ASP A 42 -32.52 4.97 -28.45
CA ASP A 42 -31.79 6.26 -28.49
C ASP A 42 -30.81 6.64 -27.35
N PRO A 43 -29.64 7.24 -27.64
CA PRO A 43 -28.77 7.76 -26.59
C PRO A 43 -29.45 8.96 -25.92
N ALA A 44 -30.27 8.71 -24.91
CA ALA A 44 -30.78 9.73 -24.04
C ALA A 44 -29.58 10.51 -23.47
N PRO A 45 -29.61 11.85 -23.50
CA PRO A 45 -28.53 12.66 -22.96
C PRO A 45 -28.27 12.25 -21.51
N PRO A 46 -27.01 12.27 -21.05
CA PRO A 46 -26.68 11.89 -19.69
C PRO A 46 -27.60 12.62 -18.72
N THR A 47 -28.41 11.87 -17.97
CA THR A 47 -29.34 12.47 -17.02
C THR A 47 -28.54 13.25 -15.99
N PHE A 48 -28.99 14.44 -15.65
CA PHE A 48 -28.31 15.33 -14.71
C PHE A 48 -27.95 14.63 -13.37
N GLU A 49 -28.81 13.71 -12.92
CA GLU A 49 -28.55 12.88 -11.73
C GLU A 49 -27.35 11.93 -11.90
N ARG A 50 -27.17 11.32 -13.08
CA ARG A 50 -26.00 10.47 -13.35
C ARG A 50 -24.69 11.27 -13.33
N LEU A 51 -24.71 12.50 -13.84
CA LEU A 51 -23.55 13.39 -13.78
C LEU A 51 -23.23 13.83 -12.34
N ARG A 52 -24.27 14.09 -11.53
CA ARG A 52 -24.11 14.38 -10.08
C ARG A 52 -23.49 13.20 -9.35
N GLU A 53 -23.96 11.98 -9.60
CA GLU A 53 -23.39 10.76 -9.01
C GLU A 53 -21.91 10.58 -9.40
N GLN A 54 -21.57 10.79 -10.68
CA GLN A 54 -20.19 10.71 -11.16
C GLN A 54 -19.29 11.76 -10.48
N LEU A 55 -19.79 12.98 -10.24
CA LEU A 55 -19.04 14.01 -9.52
C LEU A 55 -18.82 13.67 -8.06
N LEU A 56 -19.85 13.15 -7.39
CA LEU A 56 -19.72 12.68 -6.00
C LEU A 56 -18.72 11.53 -5.90
N GLN A 57 -18.75 10.60 -6.85
CA GLN A 57 -17.78 9.50 -6.92
C GLN A 57 -16.36 10.04 -7.12
N LEU A 58 -16.16 10.95 -8.06
CA LEU A 58 -14.85 11.52 -8.36
C LEU A 58 -14.28 12.30 -7.16
N HIS A 59 -15.15 12.97 -6.40
CA HIS A 59 -14.76 13.62 -5.14
C HIS A 59 -14.36 12.60 -4.05
N ALA A 60 -15.13 11.54 -3.86
CA ALA A 60 -14.78 10.47 -2.93
C ALA A 60 -13.45 9.78 -3.30
N GLU A 61 -13.18 9.63 -4.60
CA GLU A 61 -11.89 9.13 -5.09
C GLU A 61 -10.74 10.10 -4.78
N ALA A 62 -10.96 11.41 -4.89
CA ALA A 62 -9.98 12.43 -4.51
C ALA A 62 -9.59 12.29 -3.03
N ASP A 63 -10.58 12.26 -2.13
CA ASP A 63 -10.36 12.15 -0.69
C ASP A 63 -9.62 10.85 -0.32
N LEU A 64 -9.98 9.74 -0.98
CA LEU A 64 -9.33 8.47 -0.80
C LEU A 64 -7.87 8.48 -1.27
N THR A 65 -7.56 9.16 -2.37
CA THR A 65 -6.16 9.34 -2.81
C THR A 65 -5.36 10.21 -1.84
N GLN A 66 -5.94 11.29 -1.32
CA GLN A 66 -5.31 12.16 -0.34
C GLN A 66 -5.06 11.43 0.99
N SER A 67 -6.02 10.65 1.47
CA SER A 67 -5.87 9.81 2.67
C SER A 67 -4.73 8.80 2.51
N LYS A 68 -4.60 8.16 1.33
CA LYS A 68 -3.47 7.27 1.03
C LYS A 68 -2.13 8.01 1.02
N ALA A 69 -2.08 9.23 0.49
CA ALA A 69 -0.87 10.06 0.51
C ALA A 69 -0.47 10.37 1.96
N ASN A 70 -1.43 10.78 2.80
CA ASN A 70 -1.21 11.07 4.22
C ASN A 70 -0.70 9.85 5.01
N SER A 71 -1.32 8.68 4.83
CA SER A 71 -0.83 7.43 5.43
C SER A 71 0.61 7.11 4.99
N THR A 72 0.93 7.37 3.72
CA THR A 72 2.27 7.15 3.17
C THR A 72 3.29 8.13 3.76
N ARG A 73 2.91 9.39 4.02
CA ARG A 73 3.74 10.39 4.73
C ARG A 73 4.03 9.96 6.17
N VAL A 74 3.04 9.47 6.91
CA VAL A 74 3.27 8.94 8.27
C VAL A 74 4.30 7.81 8.25
N ARG A 75 4.20 6.90 7.27
CA ARG A 75 5.18 5.82 7.10
C ARG A 75 6.58 6.35 6.76
N LEU A 76 6.68 7.40 5.94
CA LEU A 76 7.94 8.06 5.61
C LEU A 76 8.63 8.56 6.89
N VAL A 77 7.91 9.28 7.75
CA VAL A 77 8.43 9.79 9.03
C VAL A 77 8.99 8.68 9.91
N ARG A 78 8.22 7.60 10.10
CA ARG A 78 8.66 6.43 10.90
C ARG A 78 9.90 5.76 10.33
N LEU A 79 10.00 5.67 9.00
CA LEU A 79 11.17 5.09 8.35
C LEU A 79 12.40 6.01 8.44
N THR A 80 12.22 7.32 8.33
CA THR A 80 13.33 8.28 8.54
C THR A 80 13.87 8.18 9.97
N GLU A 81 12.98 8.06 10.95
CA GLU A 81 13.38 7.85 12.35
C GLU A 81 14.13 6.52 12.53
N ALA A 82 13.63 5.43 11.96
CA ALA A 82 14.30 4.14 12.00
C ALA A 82 15.71 4.18 11.36
N ALA A 83 15.89 4.94 10.27
CA ALA A 83 17.18 5.11 9.63
C ALA A 83 18.19 5.86 10.50
N GLU A 84 17.73 6.90 11.21
CA GLU A 84 18.57 7.60 12.19
C GLU A 84 18.88 6.74 13.41
N ASN A 85 17.95 5.91 13.87
CA ASN A 85 18.20 4.97 14.96
C ASN A 85 19.24 3.91 14.58
N LEU A 86 19.23 3.40 13.34
CA LEU A 86 20.29 2.51 12.84
C LEU A 86 21.65 3.21 12.83
N LYS A 87 21.72 4.47 12.40
CA LYS A 87 22.95 5.28 12.42
C LYS A 87 23.48 5.46 13.85
N LYS A 88 22.61 5.82 14.80
CA LYS A 88 22.96 5.96 16.23
C LYS A 88 23.49 4.65 16.79
N ARG A 89 22.83 3.53 16.52
CA ARG A 89 23.26 2.20 16.96
C ARG A 89 24.61 1.81 16.36
N ALA A 90 24.83 2.04 15.07
CA ALA A 90 26.12 1.78 14.44
C ALA A 90 27.25 2.59 15.11
N ALA A 91 27.01 3.87 15.42
CA ALA A 91 27.98 4.70 16.13
C ALA A 91 28.27 4.20 17.56
N VAL A 92 27.29 3.63 18.25
CA VAL A 92 27.50 2.95 19.54
C VAL A 92 28.33 1.68 19.36
N SER A 93 27.99 0.81 18.41
CA SER A 93 28.72 -0.44 18.15
C SER A 93 30.19 -0.19 17.80
N ILE A 94 30.50 0.84 16.99
CA ILE A 94 31.89 1.25 16.68
C ILE A 94 32.65 1.61 17.96
N ARG A 95 32.06 2.43 18.84
CA ARG A 95 32.69 2.83 20.11
C ARG A 95 32.93 1.65 21.05
N MET A 96 32.13 0.60 20.93
CA MET A 96 32.26 -0.64 21.69
C MET A 96 33.24 -1.64 21.05
N GLY A 97 33.88 -1.30 19.93
CA GLY A 97 34.76 -2.21 19.18
C GLY A 97 34.02 -3.31 18.40
N LYS A 98 32.70 -3.18 18.25
CA LYS A 98 31.82 -4.15 17.57
C LYS A 98 31.64 -3.77 16.09
N GLU A 99 32.72 -3.78 15.33
CA GLU A 99 32.75 -3.30 13.95
C GLU A 99 31.82 -4.10 13.02
N ASN A 100 31.78 -5.43 13.17
CA ASN A 100 30.91 -6.30 12.38
C ASN A 100 29.43 -5.92 12.55
N GLU A 101 28.97 -5.71 13.79
CA GLU A 101 27.59 -5.27 14.07
C GLU A 101 27.32 -3.88 13.47
N ALA A 102 28.29 -2.97 13.52
CA ALA A 102 28.14 -1.64 12.94
C ALA A 102 27.98 -1.71 11.41
N VAL A 103 28.75 -2.56 10.73
CA VAL A 103 28.63 -2.79 9.29
C VAL A 103 27.25 -3.33 8.94
N ASP A 104 26.74 -4.33 9.67
CA ASP A 104 25.41 -4.88 9.46
C ASP A 104 24.31 -3.82 9.61
N LEU A 105 24.40 -2.98 10.64
CA LEU A 105 23.47 -1.87 10.86
C LEU A 105 23.52 -0.83 9.73
N LEU A 106 24.72 -0.54 9.19
CA LEU A 106 24.87 0.36 8.05
C LEU A 106 24.33 -0.25 6.75
N VAL A 107 24.48 -1.56 6.55
CA VAL A 107 23.86 -2.28 5.43
C VAL A 107 22.34 -2.21 5.52
N GLN A 108 21.77 -2.41 6.72
CA GLN A 108 20.33 -2.23 6.95
C GLN A 108 19.89 -0.79 6.67
N LYS A 109 20.64 0.21 7.12
CA LYS A 109 20.37 1.62 6.85
C LYS A 109 20.34 1.90 5.35
N LYS A 110 21.30 1.37 4.58
CA LYS A 110 21.36 1.54 3.12
C LYS A 110 20.13 0.95 2.43
N LYS A 111 19.66 -0.23 2.85
CA LYS A 111 18.41 -0.83 2.35
C LYS A 111 17.21 0.06 2.68
N LEU A 112 17.18 0.62 3.89
CA LEU A 112 16.13 1.53 4.34
C LEU A 112 16.11 2.83 3.53
N THR A 113 17.27 3.43 3.23
CA THR A 113 17.37 4.63 2.39
C THR A 113 16.80 4.40 0.99
N LYS A 114 17.01 3.22 0.37
CA LYS A 114 16.37 2.87 -0.91
C LYS A 114 14.84 2.82 -0.79
N ALA A 115 14.33 2.24 0.30
CA ALA A 115 12.90 2.18 0.56
C ALA A 115 12.29 3.58 0.78
N LEU A 116 13.02 4.49 1.45
CA LEU A 116 12.62 5.88 1.62
C LEU A 116 12.45 6.59 0.28
N GLU A 117 13.38 6.39 -0.65
CA GLU A 117 13.30 7.00 -1.98
C GLU A 117 12.07 6.52 -2.76
N SER A 118 11.82 5.20 -2.74
CA SER A 118 10.60 4.62 -3.33
C SER A 118 9.31 5.18 -2.73
N ILE A 119 9.28 5.45 -1.42
CA ILE A 119 8.10 6.01 -0.74
C ILE A 119 7.89 7.48 -1.10
N LYS A 120 8.96 8.27 -1.23
CA LYS A 120 8.86 9.67 -1.70
C LYS A 120 8.24 9.74 -3.09
N GLN A 121 8.73 8.92 -4.02
CA GLN A 121 8.18 8.82 -5.38
C GLN A 121 6.68 8.46 -5.35
N ARG A 122 6.27 7.55 -4.46
CA ARG A 122 4.86 7.19 -4.29
C ARG A 122 4.01 8.36 -3.79
N ILE A 123 4.53 9.16 -2.87
CA ILE A 123 3.83 10.37 -2.38
C ILE A 123 3.65 11.36 -3.54
N GLU A 124 4.70 11.64 -4.31
CA GLU A 124 4.64 12.55 -5.46
C GLU A 124 3.59 12.11 -6.49
N VAL A 125 3.54 10.82 -6.81
CA VAL A 125 2.53 10.29 -7.74
C VAL A 125 1.12 10.45 -7.16
N LEU A 126 0.93 10.15 -5.87
CA LEU A 126 -0.39 10.31 -5.23
C LEU A 126 -0.83 11.77 -5.18
N ASP A 127 0.09 12.70 -4.96
CA ASP A 127 -0.19 14.14 -4.95
C ASP A 127 -0.59 14.64 -6.34
N LYS A 128 0.15 14.22 -7.38
CA LYS A 128 -0.20 14.52 -8.78
C LYS A 128 -1.58 13.96 -9.15
N LEU A 129 -1.91 12.75 -8.69
CA LEU A 129 -3.21 12.14 -8.96
C LEU A 129 -4.34 12.88 -8.23
N SER A 130 -4.16 13.17 -6.94
CA SER A 130 -5.15 13.91 -6.14
C SER A 130 -5.41 15.29 -6.74
N MET A 131 -4.36 16.00 -7.16
CA MET A 131 -4.48 17.31 -7.82
C MET A 131 -5.29 17.22 -9.12
N LYS A 132 -4.99 16.25 -10.00
CA LYS A 132 -5.73 16.06 -11.26
C LYS A 132 -7.20 15.71 -11.05
N ILE A 133 -7.51 14.88 -10.05
CA ILE A 133 -8.89 14.53 -9.72
C ILE A 133 -9.63 15.76 -9.20
N SER A 134 -9.00 16.55 -8.32
CA SER A 134 -9.57 17.79 -7.81
C SER A 134 -9.77 18.85 -8.89
N GLU A 135 -8.84 19.00 -9.84
CA GLU A 135 -8.99 19.87 -11.01
C GLU A 135 -10.20 19.48 -11.85
N GLY A 136 -10.38 18.18 -12.14
CA GLY A 136 -11.55 17.65 -12.85
C GLY A 136 -12.88 17.94 -12.13
N CYS A 137 -12.91 17.80 -10.80
CA CYS A 137 -14.05 18.19 -9.96
C CYS A 137 -14.35 19.69 -10.04
N LEU A 138 -13.31 20.55 -10.02
CA LEU A 138 -13.47 22.00 -10.06
C LEU A 138 -13.99 22.49 -11.41
N MET A 139 -13.47 21.95 -12.51
CA MET A 139 -13.94 22.29 -13.86
C MET A 139 -15.41 21.89 -14.08
N ALA A 140 -15.85 20.77 -13.51
CA ALA A 140 -17.23 20.33 -13.62
C ALA A 140 -18.19 21.09 -12.69
N LYS A 141 -17.70 21.62 -11.57
CA LYS A 141 -18.50 22.45 -10.64
C LYS A 141 -18.72 23.87 -11.13
N ASN A 142 -17.86 24.36 -12.03
CA ASN A 142 -18.00 25.64 -12.71
C ASN A 142 -18.29 25.40 -14.21
N PRO A 143 -19.50 24.95 -14.60
CA PRO A 143 -19.87 25.00 -16.00
C PRO A 143 -19.93 26.47 -16.41
N MET A 144 -18.91 26.91 -17.14
CA MET A 144 -18.87 28.07 -18.05
C MET A 144 -20.08 29.01 -17.92
N THR A 145 -19.91 30.11 -17.17
CA THR A 145 -20.72 31.32 -17.36
C THR A 145 -20.23 32.01 -18.64
N THR A 146 -20.78 31.63 -19.79
CA THR A 146 -20.64 32.35 -21.07
C THR A 146 -21.91 32.19 -21.87
#